data_AF-A0A948KK52-F1
#
_entry.id   AF-A0A948KK52-F1
#
_cell.length_a   1.000
_cell.length_b   1.000
_cell.length_c   1.000
_cell.angle_alpha   90.00
_cell.angle_beta   90.00
_cell.angle_gamma   90.00
#
_symmetry.space_group_name_H-M   'P 1'
#
loop_
_entity.id
_entity.type
_entity.pdbx_description
1 polymer ?
#
loop_
_entity_poly.entity_id
_entity_poly.type
_entity_poly.pdbx_seq_one_letter_code
_entity_poly.pdbx_strand_id
1 'polypeptide(L)'
;MTTLVFEAPGPDSPGYLRRSRQALEFQRSLSDNPTPETLDRMVEFLAQYVSEPADHDAKIEALWMASKAQFNDLLTAISAGEGENPTPAPTT
;
A
#
# COMPACT_ATOMS: atom_id res chain seq x y z
N MET A 1 12.07 8.68 11.82
CA MET A 1 11.74 8.07 10.51
C MET A 1 11.30 6.65 10.78
N THR A 2 10.07 6.32 10.40
CA THR A 2 9.55 4.95 10.53
C THR A 2 9.96 4.22 9.25
N THR A 3 10.91 3.30 9.33
CA THR A 3 11.28 2.46 8.20
C THR A 3 10.08 1.57 7.88
N LEU A 4 9.47 1.77 6.71
CA LEU A 4 8.35 0.96 6.23
C LEU A 4 8.89 -0.07 5.24
N VAL A 5 8.85 -1.34 5.61
CA VAL A 5 9.18 -2.47 4.73
C VAL A 5 7.87 -3.07 4.24
N PHE A 6 7.67 -3.03 2.93
CA PHE A 6 6.44 -3.46 2.29
C PHE A 6 6.73 -4.63 1.36
N GLU A 7 6.14 -5.79 1.62
CA GLU A 7 6.34 -7.02 0.85
C GLU A 7 5.03 -7.37 0.13
N ALA A 8 4.85 -6.79 -1.07
CA ALA A 8 3.76 -7.17 -1.94
C ALA A 8 4.02 -8.55 -2.58
N PRO A 9 3.03 -9.44 -2.66
CA PRO A 9 3.21 -10.72 -3.34
C PRO A 9 3.38 -10.50 -4.85
N GLY A 10 4.24 -11.29 -5.48
CA GLY A 10 4.47 -11.21 -6.93
C GLY A 10 3.26 -11.65 -7.78
N PRO A 11 3.37 -11.60 -9.12
CA PRO A 11 2.32 -12.02 -10.05
C PRO A 11 2.02 -13.53 -9.96
N ASP A 12 3.02 -14.35 -9.67
CA ASP A 12 2.86 -15.80 -9.49
C ASP A 12 2.26 -16.19 -8.14
N SER A 13 2.08 -15.22 -7.22
CA SER A 13 1.50 -15.49 -5.92
C SER A 13 -0.03 -15.59 -6.00
N PRO A 14 -0.64 -16.60 -5.33
CA PRO A 14 -2.07 -16.81 -5.38
C PRO A 14 -2.86 -15.57 -4.94
N GLY A 15 -4.04 -15.39 -5.53
CA GLY A 15 -4.90 -14.25 -5.21
C GLY A 15 -4.52 -12.95 -5.93
N TYR A 16 -3.67 -12.97 -6.95
CA TYR A 16 -3.34 -11.83 -7.81
C TYR A 16 -4.59 -11.04 -8.25
N LEU A 17 -5.54 -11.68 -8.93
CA LEU A 17 -6.76 -11.00 -9.41
C LEU A 17 -7.59 -10.36 -8.29
N ARG A 18 -7.58 -10.93 -7.08
CA ARG A 18 -8.28 -10.36 -5.92
C ARG A 18 -7.62 -9.06 -5.48
N ARG A 19 -6.28 -9.04 -5.45
CA ARG A 19 -5.47 -7.86 -5.13
C ARG A 19 -5.63 -6.77 -6.18
N SER A 20 -5.53 -7.12 -7.46
CA SER A 20 -5.74 -6.19 -8.58
C SER A 20 -7.15 -5.60 -8.59
N ARG A 21 -8.20 -6.42 -8.33
CA ARG A 21 -9.58 -5.91 -8.21
C ARG A 21 -9.68 -4.87 -7.09
N GLN A 22 -9.13 -5.17 -5.91
CA GLN A 22 -9.19 -4.25 -4.77
C GLN A 22 -8.44 -2.94 -5.06
N ALA A 23 -7.27 -3.02 -5.70
CA ALA A 23 -6.52 -1.84 -6.11
C ALA A 23 -7.30 -0.96 -7.10
N LEU A 24 -7.97 -1.57 -8.09
CA LEU A 24 -8.84 -0.85 -9.04
C LEU A 24 -10.05 -0.22 -8.35
N GLU A 25 -10.66 -0.90 -7.37
CA GLU A 25 -11.76 -0.35 -6.58
C GLU A 25 -11.31 0.90 -5.81
N PHE A 26 -10.14 0.86 -5.16
CA PHE A 26 -9.59 2.04 -4.47
C PHE A 26 -9.25 3.17 -5.43
N GLN A 27 -8.59 2.89 -6.55
CA GLN A 27 -8.29 3.91 -7.56
C GLN A 27 -9.55 4.60 -8.08
N ARG A 28 -10.62 3.83 -8.32
CA ARG A 28 -11.90 4.38 -8.74
C ARG A 28 -12.54 5.25 -7.65
N SER A 29 -12.60 4.78 -6.41
CA SER A 29 -13.17 5.55 -5.29
C SER A 29 -12.40 6.84 -5.02
N LEU A 30 -11.07 6.81 -5.13
CA LEU A 30 -10.21 8.00 -5.00
C LEU A 30 -10.44 9.02 -6.12
N SER A 31 -10.79 8.55 -7.32
CA SER A 31 -11.02 9.42 -8.49
C SER A 31 -12.43 10.01 -8.52
N ASP A 32 -13.42 9.28 -8.01
CA ASP A 32 -14.84 9.67 -8.08
C ASP A 32 -15.25 10.53 -6.88
N ASN A 33 -15.11 10.01 -5.66
CA ASN A 33 -15.44 10.73 -4.43
C ASN A 33 -14.65 10.15 -3.24
N PRO A 34 -13.44 10.66 -2.97
CA PRO A 34 -12.61 10.17 -1.88
C PRO A 34 -13.26 10.49 -0.53
N THR A 35 -13.72 9.46 0.17
CA THR A 35 -14.23 9.57 1.54
C THR A 35 -13.16 9.15 2.56
N PRO A 36 -13.23 9.64 3.82
CA PRO A 36 -12.37 9.16 4.90
C PRO A 36 -12.39 7.63 5.02
N GLU A 37 -13.59 7.03 4.98
CA GLU A 37 -13.74 5.56 5.04
C GLU A 37 -13.03 4.82 3.89
N THR A 38 -12.93 5.43 2.72
CA THR A 38 -12.18 4.87 1.59
C THR A 38 -10.69 4.84 1.90
N LEU A 39 -10.17 5.93 2.49
CA LEU A 39 -8.78 6.02 2.90
C LEU A 39 -8.48 5.04 4.04
N ASP A 40 -9.35 4.93 5.04
CA ASP A 40 -9.22 3.97 6.15
C ASP A 40 -9.11 2.52 5.63
N ARG A 41 -10.07 2.10 4.79
CA ARG A 41 -10.07 0.74 4.22
C ARG A 41 -8.87 0.46 3.35
N MET A 42 -8.36 1.49 2.68
CA MET A 42 -7.18 1.36 1.84
C MET A 42 -5.92 1.22 2.68
N VAL A 43 -5.74 2.02 3.73
CA VAL A 43 -4.61 1.89 4.65
C VAL A 43 -4.60 0.53 5.34
N GLU A 44 -5.76 0.07 5.84
CA GLU A 44 -5.93 -1.29 6.37
C GLU A 44 -5.55 -2.36 5.33
N PHE A 45 -5.95 -2.15 4.08
CA PHE A 45 -5.60 -3.07 3.00
C PHE A 45 -4.11 -3.04 2.64
N LEU A 46 -3.40 -1.93 2.81
CA LEU A 46 -1.95 -1.88 2.58
C LEU A 46 -1.18 -2.49 3.76
N ALA A 47 -1.69 -2.35 4.99
CA ALA A 47 -1.02 -2.80 6.22
C ALA A 47 -0.76 -4.32 6.28
N GLN A 48 -1.63 -5.12 5.67
CA GLN A 48 -1.42 -6.58 5.55
C GLN A 48 -0.17 -6.97 4.73
N TYR A 49 0.38 -6.05 3.93
CA TYR A 49 1.61 -6.25 3.16
C TYR A 49 2.80 -5.51 3.76
N VAL A 50 2.64 -4.81 4.88
CA VAL A 50 3.74 -4.19 5.60
C VAL A 50 4.33 -5.25 6.53
N SER A 51 5.61 -5.55 6.37
CA SER A 51 6.36 -6.47 7.22
C SER A 51 7.03 -5.76 8.39
N GLU A 52 7.47 -4.52 8.18
CA GLU A 52 7.98 -3.65 9.25
C GLU A 52 7.38 -2.24 9.14
N PRO A 53 6.92 -1.65 10.25
CA PRO A 53 6.91 -2.18 11.63
C PRO A 53 5.96 -3.38 11.80
N ALA A 54 6.23 -4.27 12.77
CA ALA A 54 5.41 -5.48 12.97
C ALA A 54 4.08 -5.20 13.69
N ASP A 55 4.05 -4.17 14.53
CA ASP A 55 2.87 -3.73 15.27
C ASP A 55 1.81 -3.12 14.34
N HIS A 56 0.54 -3.47 14.57
CA HIS A 56 -0.55 -3.06 13.68
C HIS A 56 -0.73 -1.54 13.63
N ASP A 57 -0.86 -0.88 14.78
CA ASP A 57 -1.02 0.57 14.86
C ASP A 57 0.18 1.31 14.24
N ALA A 58 1.40 0.79 14.45
CA ALA A 58 2.60 1.35 13.83
C ALA A 58 2.60 1.23 12.29
N LYS A 59 2.05 0.13 11.72
CA LYS A 59 1.90 -0.02 10.26
C LYS A 59 0.95 1.04 9.71
N ILE A 60 -0.19 1.20 10.37
CA ILE A 60 -1.22 2.16 10.01
C ILE A 60 -0.67 3.59 10.06
N GLU A 61 0.01 3.95 11.15
CA GLU A 61 0.63 5.28 11.30
C GLU A 61 1.69 5.52 10.21
N ALA A 62 2.54 4.54 9.91
CA ALA A 62 3.56 4.66 8.87
C ALA A 62 2.96 4.85 7.46
N LEU A 63 1.84 4.18 7.17
CA LEU A 63 1.10 4.34 5.91
C LEU A 63 0.41 5.71 5.82
N TRP A 64 -0.15 6.22 6.91
CA TRP A 64 -0.72 7.57 6.96
C TRP A 64 0.33 8.67 6.79
N MET A 65 1.57 8.41 7.19
CA MET A 65 2.72 9.30 7.00
C MET A 65 3.35 9.18 5.61
N ALA A 66 2.91 8.24 4.77
CA ALA A 66 3.46 8.04 3.44
C ALA A 66 3.17 9.25 2.53
N SER A 67 4.18 9.69 1.78
CA SER A 67 4.00 10.70 0.74
C SER A 67 3.14 10.17 -0.41
N LYS A 68 2.54 11.07 -1.19
CA LYS A 68 1.77 10.70 -2.39
C LYS A 68 2.56 9.81 -3.37
N ALA A 69 3.85 10.06 -3.52
CA ALA A 69 4.72 9.26 -4.39
C ALA A 69 4.86 7.82 -3.86
N GLN A 70 5.16 7.68 -2.56
CA GLN A 70 5.24 6.37 -1.90
C GLN A 70 3.90 5.64 -1.95
N PHE A 71 2.79 6.34 -1.71
CA PHE A 71 1.45 5.79 -1.81
C PHE A 71 1.14 5.21 -3.20
N ASN A 72 1.47 5.93 -4.27
CA ASN A 72 1.30 5.43 -5.63
C ASN A 72 2.15 4.19 -5.90
N ASP A 73 3.36 4.14 -5.35
CA ASP A 73 4.27 3.01 -5.47
C ASP A 73 3.69 1.76 -4.78
N LEU A 74 3.18 1.90 -3.54
CA LEU A 74 2.50 0.84 -2.79
C LEU A 74 1.30 0.26 -3.55
N LEU A 75 0.46 1.11 -4.12
CA LEU A 75 -0.69 0.67 -4.94
C LEU A 75 -0.23 -0.07 -6.21
N THR A 76 0.84 0.42 -6.85
CA THR A 76 1.39 -0.20 -8.06
C THR A 76 1.98 -1.57 -7.75
N ALA A 77 2.74 -1.68 -6.67
CA ALA A 77 3.33 -2.94 -6.21
C ALA A 77 2.27 -4.03 -5.97
N ILE A 78 1.10 -3.68 -5.40
CA ILE A 78 0.01 -4.65 -5.21
C ILE A 78 -0.72 -5.00 -6.53
N SER A 79 -0.88 -4.03 -7.42
CA SER A 79 -1.69 -4.19 -8.65
C SER A 79 -0.93 -4.89 -9.78
N ALA A 80 0.30 -4.47 -10.03
CA ALA A 80 1.16 -4.98 -11.09
C ALA A 80 1.92 -6.24 -10.66
N GLY A 81 2.21 -6.38 -9.35
CA GLY A 81 3.10 -7.44 -8.85
C GLY A 81 4.57 -7.25 -9.23
N GLU A 82 4.91 -6.16 -9.93
CA GLU A 82 6.25 -5.85 -10.44
C GLU A 82 7.09 -4.98 -9.47
N GLY A 83 6.71 -4.90 -8.19
CA GLY A 83 7.41 -4.05 -7.24
C GLY A 83 8.81 -4.56 -6.92
N GLU A 84 9.85 -3.97 -7.53
CA GLU A 84 11.03 -3.60 -6.74
C GLU A 84 10.51 -2.94 -5.47
N ASN A 85 10.84 -3.49 -4.28
CA ASN A 85 10.36 -2.97 -3.00
C ASN A 85 10.40 -1.43 -3.01
N PRO A 86 9.32 -0.73 -2.62
CA PRO A 86 9.32 0.73 -2.54
C PRO A 86 10.58 1.16 -1.80
N THR A 87 11.52 1.77 -2.53
CA THR A 87 12.85 2.01 -1.98
C THR A 87 12.70 3.00 -0.82
N PRO A 88 13.32 2.74 0.34
CA PRO A 88 13.27 3.68 1.47
C PRO A 88 13.81 5.04 1.00
N ALA A 89 13.11 6.12 1.35
CA ALA A 89 13.46 7.47 0.90
C ALA A 89 14.89 7.86 1.33
N PRO A 90 15.65 8.59 0.48
CA PRO A 90 16.98 9.07 0.83
C PRO A 90 16.92 10.19 1.89
N THR A 91 17.90 10.16 2.79
CA THR A 91 18.13 11.08 3.91
C THR A 91 18.57 12.48 3.44
N THR A 92 17.94 13.53 3.96
CA THR A 92 18.55 14.86 4.15
C THR A 92 18.00 15.48 5.42
#